data_AF-A0A117PXK7-F1
#
_entry.id   AF-A0A117PXK7-F1
#
_cell.length_a   1.000
_cell.length_b   1.000
_cell.length_c   1.000
_cell.angle_alpha   90.00
_cell.angle_beta   90.00
_cell.angle_gamma   90.00
#
_symmetry.space_group_name_H-M   'P 1'
#
loop_
_entity.id
_entity.type
_entity.pdbx_description
1 polymer ?
#
loop_
_entity_poly.entity_id
_entity_poly.type
_entity_poly.pdbx_seq_one_letter_code
_entity_poly.pdbx_strand_id
1 'polypeptide(L)'
;MRTAARAKARSGRVRWAARIVGAGLTATAALGIAAGPALAQAGPPSDQGVQPVLSPDMNPPVSCPTGATGFRVEEPAVGTTNVPIPGDDAKTFELTVTNTDQGQVFSFHIPDDAQRAAVQVTAKGGNVGANVYTYDSMRFPNGEVIDGSLHAPINPSNKFADLSHIDFCLIPCP
;
A
#
# COMPACT_ATOMS: atom_id res chain seq x y z
N MET A 1 85.77 46.25 15.67
CA MET A 1 85.15 46.72 16.92
C MET A 1 84.11 47.79 16.61
N ARG A 2 82.83 47.51 16.85
CA ARG A 2 81.79 48.41 17.41
C ARG A 2 80.43 47.75 17.23
N THR A 3 79.89 47.33 18.37
CA THR A 3 78.55 46.84 18.65
C THR A 3 77.54 47.99 18.63
N ALA A 4 76.29 47.71 18.24
CA ALA A 4 75.02 48.30 18.75
C ALA A 4 73.91 48.07 17.71
N ALA A 5 72.60 48.06 17.99
CA ALA A 5 71.76 47.75 19.14
C ALA A 5 70.30 47.95 18.67
N ARG A 6 69.35 47.33 19.39
CA ARG A 6 68.02 47.86 19.75
C ARG A 6 66.82 47.75 18.77
N ALA A 7 65.90 46.88 19.22
CA ALA A 7 64.43 46.82 19.18
C ALA A 7 63.58 47.99 18.60
N LYS A 8 62.44 47.64 17.96
CA LYS A 8 61.07 47.93 18.45
C LYS A 8 59.91 47.29 17.64
N ALA A 9 59.07 46.53 18.37
CA ALA A 9 57.60 46.56 18.46
C ALA A 9 56.63 46.40 17.27
N ARG A 10 55.68 45.46 17.51
CA ARG A 10 54.20 45.50 17.25
C ARG A 10 53.76 45.49 15.77
N SER A 11 52.61 44.97 15.37
CA SER A 11 51.43 44.37 15.99
C SER A 11 50.55 43.94 14.81
N GLY A 12 50.03 42.72 14.79
CA GLY A 12 49.06 42.33 13.76
C GLY A 12 48.43 40.99 14.07
N ARG A 13 47.38 41.00 14.90
CA ARG A 13 46.51 39.83 15.06
C ARG A 13 45.74 39.63 13.77
N VAL A 14 45.75 38.42 13.21
CA VAL A 14 44.55 37.87 12.58
C VAL A 14 44.43 36.41 13.00
N ARG A 15 43.39 36.16 13.79
CA ARG A 15 42.92 34.84 14.21
C ARG A 15 42.19 34.20 13.04
N TRP A 16 42.58 32.99 12.64
CA TRP A 16 41.68 32.06 11.95
C TRP A 16 41.87 30.68 12.56
N ALA A 17 40.97 30.33 13.48
CA ALA A 17 40.84 28.99 14.02
C ALA A 17 39.84 28.24 13.14
N ALA A 18 40.34 27.39 12.23
CA ALA A 18 39.51 26.41 11.55
C ALA A 18 39.48 25.13 12.41
N ARG A 19 38.41 24.96 13.20
CA ARG A 19 38.06 23.67 13.79
C ARG A 19 37.27 22.90 12.74
N ILE A 20 37.89 21.90 12.12
CA ILE A 20 37.20 20.87 11.35
C ILE A 20 36.79 19.79 12.34
N VAL A 21 35.50 19.74 12.67
CA VAL A 21 34.86 18.60 13.33
C VAL A 21 33.75 18.15 12.39
N GLY A 22 33.81 16.89 11.96
CA GLY A 22 32.78 16.33 11.10
C GLY A 22 33.21 15.05 10.39
N ALA A 23 33.74 14.08 11.13
CA ALA A 23 33.82 12.71 10.62
C ALA A 23 32.40 12.11 10.70
N GLY A 24 31.61 12.32 9.65
CA GLY A 24 30.33 11.64 9.47
C GLY A 24 30.59 10.18 9.14
N LEU A 25 30.39 9.28 10.11
CA LEU A 25 30.31 7.85 9.88
C LEU A 25 28.99 7.56 9.15
N THR A 26 29.01 7.54 7.82
CA THR A 26 27.89 7.00 7.05
C THR A 26 28.01 5.48 7.01
N ALA A 27 27.36 4.81 7.96
CA ALA A 27 27.18 3.37 7.90
C ALA A 27 26.21 3.04 6.75
N THR A 28 26.76 2.68 5.60
CA THR A 28 25.98 2.06 4.52
C THR A 28 25.62 0.64 4.95
N ALA A 29 24.37 0.44 5.39
CA ALA A 29 23.82 -0.89 5.58
C ALA A 29 23.68 -1.56 4.22
N ALA A 30 24.56 -2.52 3.93
CA ALA A 30 24.44 -3.40 2.77
C ALA A 30 23.29 -4.38 3.04
N LEU A 31 22.12 -4.12 2.44
CA LEU A 31 21.03 -5.08 2.39
C LEU A 31 21.43 -6.21 1.44
N GLY A 32 21.90 -7.32 2.00
CA GLY A 32 22.12 -8.56 1.26
C GLY A 32 20.78 -9.07 0.74
N ILE A 33 20.61 -9.08 -0.58
CA ILE A 33 19.46 -9.72 -1.22
C ILE A 33 19.71 -11.22 -1.17
N ALA A 34 19.23 -11.87 -0.11
CA ALA A 34 19.05 -13.31 -0.13
C ALA A 34 17.95 -13.60 -1.15
N ALA A 35 18.29 -14.25 -2.27
CA ALA A 35 17.32 -14.78 -3.21
C ALA A 35 16.57 -15.94 -2.54
N GLY A 36 15.55 -15.59 -1.75
CA GLY A 36 14.57 -16.53 -1.26
C GLY A 36 13.72 -17.08 -2.42
N PRO A 37 13.00 -18.19 -2.21
CA PRO A 37 11.99 -18.64 -3.18
C PRO A 37 11.07 -17.46 -3.50
N ALA A 38 10.60 -17.35 -4.75
CA ALA A 38 9.73 -16.25 -5.19
C ALA A 38 8.52 -16.12 -4.25
N LEU A 39 8.64 -15.24 -3.25
CA LEU A 39 7.60 -14.95 -2.29
C LEU A 39 6.53 -14.14 -3.03
N ALA A 40 5.29 -14.36 -2.66
CA ALA A 40 4.19 -13.54 -3.14
C ALA A 40 4.51 -12.05 -2.93
N GLN A 41 4.10 -11.21 -3.87
CA GLN A 41 4.31 -9.78 -3.81
C GLN A 41 2.96 -9.08 -3.93
N ALA A 42 2.76 -8.02 -3.16
CA ALA A 42 1.50 -7.28 -3.16
C ALA A 42 1.16 -6.65 -4.51
N GLY A 43 2.16 -6.34 -5.35
CA GLY A 43 1.99 -5.73 -6.67
C GLY A 43 1.78 -4.20 -6.64
N PRO A 44 1.39 -3.58 -7.78
CA PRO A 44 1.21 -2.14 -7.88
C PRO A 44 0.04 -1.60 -7.05
N PRO A 45 -0.05 -0.27 -6.84
CA PRO A 45 -1.19 0.36 -6.18
C PRO A 45 -2.44 0.34 -7.08
N SER A 46 -3.61 0.49 -6.46
CA SER A 46 -4.91 0.66 -7.16
C SER A 46 -5.03 2.01 -7.88
N ASP A 47 -6.14 2.23 -8.59
CA ASP A 47 -6.43 3.50 -9.28
C ASP A 47 -6.57 4.67 -8.29
N GLN A 48 -7.03 4.43 -7.07
CA GLN A 48 -6.99 5.41 -5.98
C GLN A 48 -5.59 5.59 -5.37
N GLY A 49 -4.58 4.89 -5.86
CA GLY A 49 -3.22 4.92 -5.33
C GLY A 49 -3.08 4.22 -3.98
N VAL A 50 -3.98 3.29 -3.64
CA VAL A 50 -3.89 2.48 -2.43
C VAL A 50 -2.92 1.34 -2.70
N GLN A 51 -1.80 1.31 -1.96
CA GLN A 51 -0.83 0.23 -2.04
C GLN A 51 -1.35 -0.98 -1.25
N PRO A 52 -1.56 -2.15 -1.88
CA PRO A 52 -1.95 -3.34 -1.14
C PRO A 52 -0.87 -3.78 -0.16
N VAL A 53 -1.31 -4.29 0.98
CA VAL A 53 -0.49 -5.04 1.92
C VAL A 53 -0.74 -6.52 1.72
N LEU A 54 0.33 -7.29 1.57
CA LEU A 54 0.22 -8.74 1.45
C LEU A 54 -0.10 -9.36 2.81
N SER A 55 -1.24 -10.04 2.90
CA SER A 55 -1.52 -10.97 3.99
C SER A 55 -0.89 -12.33 3.69
N PRO A 56 -0.09 -12.90 4.60
CA PRO A 56 0.52 -14.22 4.43
C PRO A 56 -0.50 -15.36 4.58
N ASP A 57 -1.72 -15.07 5.06
CA ASP A 57 -2.78 -16.07 5.17
C ASP A 57 -3.22 -16.54 3.78
N MET A 58 -3.13 -17.85 3.55
CA MET A 58 -3.51 -18.47 2.27
C MET A 58 -5.02 -18.55 2.07
N ASN A 59 -5.85 -18.26 3.08
CA ASN A 59 -7.29 -18.12 2.94
C ASN A 59 -7.82 -17.32 4.14
N PRO A 60 -7.57 -15.99 4.18
CA PRO A 60 -7.96 -15.18 5.32
C PRO A 60 -9.48 -15.26 5.51
N PRO A 61 -9.99 -15.39 6.75
CA PRO A 61 -11.41 -15.22 7.00
C PRO A 61 -11.80 -13.76 6.77
N VAL A 62 -13.08 -13.52 6.46
CA VAL A 62 -13.63 -12.15 6.40
C VAL A 62 -13.47 -11.52 7.78
N SER A 63 -12.63 -10.48 7.87
CA SER A 63 -12.33 -9.76 9.11
C SER A 63 -12.36 -8.27 8.84
N CYS A 64 -13.25 -7.56 9.53
CA CYS A 64 -13.52 -6.15 9.30
C CYS A 64 -13.22 -5.31 10.55
N PRO A 65 -12.80 -4.05 10.37
CA PRO A 65 -12.66 -3.12 11.48
C PRO A 65 -14.02 -2.85 12.14
N THR A 66 -13.98 -2.40 13.40
CA THR A 66 -15.19 -2.07 14.17
C THR A 66 -16.07 -1.07 13.42
N GLY A 67 -17.37 -1.35 13.34
CA GLY A 67 -18.35 -0.51 12.66
C GLY A 67 -18.56 -0.85 11.18
N ALA A 68 -17.78 -1.79 10.62
CA ALA A 68 -17.97 -2.29 9.27
C ALA A 68 -18.64 -3.68 9.26
N THR A 69 -19.41 -3.94 8.21
CA THR A 69 -20.00 -5.25 7.92
C THR A 69 -19.23 -5.92 6.79
N GLY A 70 -18.81 -7.16 7.02
CA GLY A 70 -18.01 -7.95 6.09
C GLY A 70 -18.83 -8.95 5.30
N PHE A 71 -18.49 -9.14 4.02
CA PHE A 71 -18.95 -10.28 3.23
C PHE A 71 -17.97 -10.64 2.13
N ARG A 72 -18.19 -11.82 1.55
CA ARG A 72 -17.36 -12.43 0.54
C ARG A 72 -18.13 -12.59 -0.77
N VAL A 73 -17.48 -12.23 -1.87
CA VAL A 73 -17.87 -12.59 -3.24
C VAL A 73 -17.00 -13.76 -3.66
N GLU A 74 -17.59 -14.95 -3.72
CA GLU A 74 -16.91 -16.17 -4.15
C GLU A 74 -16.84 -16.24 -5.68
N GLU A 75 -15.71 -16.73 -6.20
CA GLU A 75 -15.47 -17.02 -7.62
C GLU A 75 -15.96 -15.89 -8.57
N PRO A 76 -15.44 -14.66 -8.43
CA PRO A 76 -15.95 -13.52 -9.18
C PRO A 76 -15.67 -13.70 -10.68
N ALA A 77 -16.74 -13.77 -11.47
CA ALA A 77 -16.67 -14.00 -12.91
C ALA A 77 -16.25 -12.73 -13.68
N VAL A 78 -15.57 -12.93 -14.81
CA VAL A 78 -15.22 -11.84 -15.75
C VAL A 78 -16.48 -11.16 -16.27
N GLY A 79 -16.46 -9.83 -16.30
CA GLY A 79 -17.59 -8.97 -16.64
C GLY A 79 -18.04 -8.13 -15.45
N THR A 80 -19.13 -7.38 -15.66
CA THR A 80 -19.74 -6.54 -14.62
C THR A 80 -20.94 -7.27 -14.01
N THR A 81 -20.96 -7.35 -12.68
CA THR A 81 -22.05 -7.95 -11.90
C THR A 81 -22.52 -6.99 -10.80
N ASN A 82 -23.81 -7.04 -10.49
CA ASN A 82 -24.37 -6.33 -9.35
C ASN A 82 -24.33 -7.25 -8.12
N VAL A 83 -23.54 -6.84 -7.12
CA VAL A 83 -23.36 -7.61 -5.89
C VAL A 83 -24.29 -7.04 -4.81
N PRO A 84 -25.15 -7.86 -4.20
CA PRO A 84 -26.05 -7.41 -3.12
C PRO A 84 -25.27 -7.03 -1.86
N ILE A 85 -25.72 -5.99 -1.19
CA ILE A 85 -25.15 -5.55 0.09
C ILE A 85 -25.86 -6.31 1.22
N PRO A 86 -25.16 -7.14 2.00
CA PRO A 86 -25.80 -7.89 3.09
C PRO A 86 -26.45 -6.97 4.11
N GLY A 87 -27.67 -7.31 4.51
CA GLY A 87 -28.48 -6.51 5.43
C GLY A 87 -29.20 -5.33 4.75
N ASP A 88 -29.12 -5.21 3.42
CA ASP A 88 -29.84 -4.21 2.64
C ASP A 88 -30.24 -4.78 1.27
N ASP A 89 -31.27 -5.65 1.27
CA ASP A 89 -31.69 -6.44 0.10
C ASP A 89 -32.12 -5.60 -1.12
N ALA A 90 -32.33 -4.30 -0.95
CA ALA A 90 -32.67 -3.36 -2.02
C ALA A 90 -31.44 -2.72 -2.69
N LYS A 91 -30.24 -2.90 -2.14
CA LYS A 91 -29.03 -2.21 -2.58
C LYS A 91 -27.99 -3.18 -3.11
N THR A 92 -27.35 -2.76 -4.19
CA THR A 92 -26.25 -3.47 -4.84
C THR A 92 -25.12 -2.50 -5.14
N PHE A 93 -23.92 -3.02 -5.35
CA PHE A 93 -22.82 -2.28 -5.96
C PHE A 93 -22.32 -3.01 -7.20
N GLU A 94 -21.69 -2.28 -8.11
CA GLU A 94 -21.12 -2.85 -9.33
C GLU A 94 -19.73 -3.41 -9.01
N LEU A 95 -19.50 -4.67 -9.37
CA LEU A 95 -18.19 -5.32 -9.38
C LEU A 95 -17.85 -5.68 -10.82
N THR A 96 -16.73 -5.16 -11.33
CA THR A 96 -16.25 -5.49 -12.68
C THR A 96 -14.92 -6.22 -12.60
N VAL A 97 -14.85 -7.43 -13.16
CA VAL A 97 -13.61 -8.20 -13.29
C VAL A 97 -13.19 -8.22 -14.76
N THR A 98 -11.91 -7.92 -15.02
CA THR A 98 -11.35 -7.88 -16.37
C THR A 98 -10.06 -8.69 -16.44
N ASN A 99 -9.86 -9.44 -17.52
CA ASN A 99 -8.59 -10.08 -17.82
C ASN A 99 -7.65 -9.08 -18.49
N THR A 100 -6.43 -8.98 -17.98
CA THR A 100 -5.34 -8.20 -18.59
C THR A 100 -4.16 -9.11 -18.92
N ASP A 101 -3.16 -8.58 -19.63
CA ASP A 101 -1.89 -9.29 -19.82
C ASP A 101 -1.18 -9.63 -18.51
N GLN A 102 -1.49 -8.94 -17.41
CA GLN A 102 -0.93 -9.22 -16.08
C GLN A 102 -1.75 -10.22 -15.27
N GLY A 103 -2.93 -10.64 -15.73
CA GLY A 103 -3.88 -11.46 -14.99
C GLY A 103 -5.18 -10.71 -14.72
N GLN A 104 -6.02 -11.28 -13.85
CA GLN A 104 -7.29 -10.67 -13.47
C GLN A 104 -7.09 -9.41 -12.62
N VAL A 105 -7.79 -8.35 -13.00
CA VAL A 105 -7.98 -7.14 -12.19
C VAL A 105 -9.47 -6.92 -11.98
N PHE A 106 -9.82 -6.16 -10.94
CA PHE A 106 -11.20 -5.78 -10.69
C PHE A 106 -11.33 -4.33 -10.23
N SER A 107 -12.55 -3.82 -10.39
CA SER A 107 -12.99 -2.53 -9.87
C SER A 107 -14.35 -2.69 -9.18
N PHE A 108 -14.63 -1.80 -8.24
CA PHE A 108 -15.95 -1.71 -7.62
C PHE A 108 -16.47 -0.28 -7.68
N HIS A 109 -17.79 -0.15 -7.71
CA HIS A 109 -18.48 1.12 -7.61
C HIS A 109 -19.76 0.95 -6.79
N ILE A 110 -19.77 1.56 -5.60
CA ILE A 110 -20.89 1.61 -4.68
C ILE A 110 -21.69 2.88 -5.00
N PRO A 111 -22.94 2.78 -5.47
CA PRO A 111 -23.72 3.96 -5.83
C PRO A 111 -24.12 4.76 -4.59
N ASP A 112 -24.23 6.09 -4.74
CA ASP A 112 -24.51 7.03 -3.64
C ASP A 112 -25.77 6.65 -2.83
N ASP A 113 -26.78 6.11 -3.52
CA ASP A 113 -28.06 5.75 -2.92
C ASP A 113 -27.98 4.51 -2.02
N ALA A 114 -26.91 3.72 -2.09
CA ALA A 114 -26.62 2.64 -1.15
C ALA A 114 -26.19 3.19 0.22
N GLN A 115 -25.68 4.43 0.29
CA GLN A 115 -25.15 5.05 1.51
C GLN A 115 -24.18 4.10 2.24
N ARG A 116 -23.23 3.55 1.49
CA ARG A 116 -22.15 2.68 1.99
C ARG A 116 -20.80 3.12 1.42
N ALA A 117 -19.72 2.76 2.10
CA ALA A 117 -18.37 2.91 1.60
C ALA A 117 -17.51 1.72 2.03
N ALA A 118 -16.57 1.30 1.19
CA ALA A 118 -15.59 0.27 1.53
C ALA A 118 -14.49 0.86 2.42
N VAL A 119 -14.22 0.22 3.55
CA VAL A 119 -13.08 0.55 4.43
C VAL A 119 -11.93 -0.43 4.29
N GLN A 120 -12.22 -1.62 3.77
CA GLN A 120 -11.22 -2.62 3.43
C GLN A 120 -11.73 -3.51 2.31
N VAL A 121 -10.85 -3.85 1.38
CA VAL A 121 -11.10 -4.85 0.34
C VAL A 121 -9.94 -5.85 0.36
N THR A 122 -10.26 -7.15 0.43
CA THR A 122 -9.26 -8.22 0.38
C THR A 122 -9.43 -9.01 -0.89
N ALA A 123 -8.41 -9.02 -1.75
CA ALA A 123 -8.40 -9.78 -2.99
C ALA A 123 -7.58 -11.05 -2.83
N LYS A 124 -8.25 -12.20 -2.88
CA LYS A 124 -7.60 -13.50 -2.77
C LYS A 124 -7.47 -14.16 -4.13
N GLY A 125 -6.29 -14.70 -4.41
CA GLY A 125 -6.06 -15.55 -5.57
C GLY A 125 -4.90 -16.52 -5.37
N GLY A 126 -4.91 -17.64 -6.11
CA GLY A 126 -3.88 -18.68 -6.04
C GLY A 126 -3.60 -19.22 -4.62
N ASN A 127 -2.35 -19.66 -4.36
CA ASN A 127 -1.92 -20.19 -3.05
C ASN A 127 -0.82 -19.33 -2.40
N VAL A 128 -0.85 -18.02 -2.66
CA VAL A 128 0.26 -17.10 -2.38
C VAL A 128 -0.09 -16.03 -1.34
N GLY A 129 -1.24 -16.17 -0.68
CA GLY A 129 -1.77 -15.15 0.24
C GLY A 129 -2.87 -14.30 -0.40
N ALA A 130 -3.13 -13.13 0.18
CA ALA A 130 -4.14 -12.17 -0.28
C ALA A 130 -3.62 -10.74 -0.26
N ASN A 131 -4.10 -9.91 -1.17
CA ASN A 131 -3.87 -8.46 -1.13
C ASN A 131 -4.94 -7.79 -0.29
N VAL A 132 -4.53 -6.98 0.67
CA VAL A 132 -5.44 -6.17 1.51
C VAL A 132 -5.28 -4.71 1.14
N TYR A 133 -6.37 -4.09 0.70
CA TYR A 133 -6.50 -2.67 0.41
C TYR A 133 -7.28 -2.03 1.56
N THR A 134 -6.69 -1.02 2.21
CA THR A 134 -7.29 -0.36 3.37
C THR A 134 -7.63 1.09 3.01
N TYR A 135 -8.90 1.43 3.20
CA TYR A 135 -9.48 2.75 3.00
C TYR A 135 -9.85 3.41 4.34
N ASP A 136 -9.26 2.93 5.43
CA ASP A 136 -9.23 3.56 6.75
C ASP A 136 -7.91 4.35 6.84
N SER A 137 -7.89 5.56 6.30
CA SER A 137 -6.75 6.46 6.47
C SER A 137 -7.21 7.90 6.43
N MET A 138 -6.34 8.85 6.79
CA MET A 138 -6.64 10.29 6.68
C MET A 138 -7.06 10.71 5.26
N ARG A 139 -6.66 9.95 4.23
CA ARG A 139 -7.04 10.21 2.84
C ARG A 139 -8.47 9.77 2.53
N PHE A 140 -8.97 8.77 3.24
CA PHE A 140 -10.28 8.16 3.05
C PHE A 140 -11.01 8.10 4.41
N PRO A 141 -11.29 9.25 5.04
CA PRO A 141 -11.82 9.27 6.42
C PRO A 141 -13.19 8.59 6.57
N ASN A 142 -13.91 8.42 5.46
CA ASN A 142 -15.23 7.79 5.41
C ASN A 142 -15.23 6.53 4.52
N GLY A 143 -14.07 5.92 4.26
CA GLY A 143 -13.94 4.86 3.26
C GLY A 143 -13.92 5.37 1.82
N GLU A 144 -14.03 4.44 0.89
CA GLU A 144 -14.01 4.68 -0.56
C GLU A 144 -15.23 4.03 -1.23
N VAL A 145 -15.85 4.74 -2.18
CA VAL A 145 -17.03 4.24 -2.92
C VAL A 145 -16.66 3.70 -4.29
N ILE A 146 -15.49 4.08 -4.81
CA ILE A 146 -15.01 3.64 -6.12
C ILE A 146 -13.50 3.45 -6.14
N ASP A 147 -13.07 2.27 -6.58
CA ASP A 147 -11.66 1.99 -6.86
C ASP A 147 -11.53 0.97 -8.00
N GLY A 148 -10.37 0.96 -8.63
CA GLY A 148 -10.10 0.15 -9.82
C GLY A 148 -8.66 -0.36 -9.88
N SER A 149 -8.41 -1.20 -10.87
CA SER A 149 -7.13 -1.92 -11.04
C SER A 149 -6.68 -2.71 -9.80
N LEU A 150 -7.61 -3.14 -8.94
CA LEU A 150 -7.32 -4.01 -7.81
C LEU A 150 -7.03 -5.42 -8.32
N HIS A 151 -6.21 -6.19 -7.60
CA HIS A 151 -5.82 -7.52 -8.06
C HIS A 151 -5.41 -8.41 -6.89
N ALA A 152 -5.42 -9.72 -7.11
CA ALA A 152 -4.79 -10.68 -6.22
C ALA A 152 -3.26 -10.52 -6.21
N PRO A 153 -2.54 -11.12 -5.23
CA PRO A 153 -1.09 -11.04 -5.21
C PRO A 153 -0.42 -11.55 -6.49
N ILE A 154 0.78 -11.04 -6.74
CA ILE A 154 1.65 -11.56 -7.78
C ILE A 154 2.13 -12.96 -7.36
N ASN A 155 1.94 -13.93 -8.25
CA ASN A 155 2.37 -15.32 -8.09
C ASN A 155 3.83 -15.51 -8.61
N PRO A 156 4.42 -16.72 -8.45
CA PRO A 156 5.77 -16.99 -8.96
C PRO A 156 5.97 -16.85 -10.47
N SER A 157 4.90 -16.77 -11.28
CA SER A 157 5.01 -16.49 -12.73
C SER A 157 5.09 -14.98 -13.05
N ASN A 158 5.22 -14.12 -12.02
CA ASN A 158 5.21 -12.67 -12.12
C ASN A 158 3.91 -12.10 -12.72
N LYS A 159 2.79 -12.80 -12.49
CA LYS A 159 1.44 -12.39 -12.88
C LYS A 159 0.54 -12.33 -11.67
N PHE A 160 -0.52 -11.53 -11.72
CA PHE A 160 -1.59 -11.59 -10.72
C PHE A 160 -2.18 -12.99 -10.74
N ALA A 161 -2.35 -13.57 -9.55
CA ALA A 161 -3.08 -14.82 -9.43
C ALA A 161 -4.55 -14.63 -9.84
N ASP A 162 -5.17 -15.70 -10.35
CA ASP A 162 -6.61 -15.68 -10.62
C ASP A 162 -7.39 -15.53 -9.30
N LEU A 163 -8.44 -14.71 -9.33
CA LEU A 163 -9.28 -14.40 -8.17
C LEU A 163 -10.06 -15.65 -7.75
N SER A 164 -9.92 -16.04 -6.49
CA SER A 164 -10.77 -17.07 -5.88
C SER A 164 -11.94 -16.45 -5.11
N HIS A 165 -11.71 -15.33 -4.44
CA HIS A 165 -12.75 -14.52 -3.80
C HIS A 165 -12.30 -13.09 -3.53
N ILE A 166 -13.25 -12.22 -3.27
CA ILE A 166 -13.03 -10.85 -2.83
C ILE A 166 -13.87 -10.60 -1.58
N ASP A 167 -13.22 -10.13 -0.51
CA ASP A 167 -13.91 -9.72 0.71
C ASP A 167 -14.06 -8.21 0.74
N PHE A 168 -15.26 -7.75 1.08
CA PHE A 168 -15.58 -6.34 1.28
C PHE A 168 -15.95 -6.10 2.73
N CYS A 169 -15.38 -5.04 3.32
CA CYS A 169 -15.81 -4.49 4.59
C CYS A 169 -16.43 -3.12 4.32
N LEU A 170 -17.75 -3.00 4.51
CA LEU A 170 -18.50 -1.78 4.23
C LEU A 170 -18.99 -1.12 5.51
N ILE A 171 -18.85 0.20 5.61
CA ILE A 171 -19.52 1.03 6.62
C ILE A 171 -20.70 1.78 6.00
N PRO A 172 -21.70 2.21 6.79
CA PRO A 172 -22.66 3.23 6.37
C PRO A 172 -21.96 4.56 6.07
N CYS A 173 -22.48 5.30 5.10
CA CYS A 173 -22.14 6.73 4.96
C CYS A 173 -22.87 7.51 6.08
N PRO A 174 -22.17 8.40 6.81
CA PRO A 174 -22.79 9.23 7.86
C PRO A 174 -23.88 10.18 7.35
#